data_AF-A0A0C9XFN8-F1
#
_entry.id   AF-A0A0C9XFN8-F1
#
_cell.length_a   1.000
_cell.length_b   1.000
_cell.length_c   1.000
_cell.angle_alpha   90.00
_cell.angle_beta   90.00
_cell.angle_gamma   90.00
#
_symmetry.space_group_name_H-M   'P 1'
#
loop_
_entity.id
_entity.type
_entity.pdbx_description
1 polymer ?
#
loop_
_entity_poly.entity_id
_entity_poly.type
_entity_poly.pdbx_seq_one_letter_code
_entity_poly.pdbx_strand_id
1 'polypeptide(L)'
;MFFVVSPLIEVFRYALAPIAPFTWFGLPISTLDLVATFRLCLVLRQIREIKYAHHISTKRSEAAEQRSFVKSVATTLLVVYGGEAMTAPLLGFPPSFILSGTVPALYTAVQALIDYLPAVPAPSAGLELPLAIVDGFTRAYLLCNLIPPTVTANTSPLVASSPWTLLITSLITANGGFFLTNMFSFLDPTTLVLRTPPELQAYGWTTADLWCAPLVTGLYALLTHAQPFWAEAHTLLVGLLGGVQLDKGIEAVDPEVARAVCALLLGTLFVGRTTKNFNLWKKPFPVIEKGGERGEKAKAQ
;
A
#
# COMPACT_ATOMS: atom_id res chain seq x y z
N MET A 1 18.19 -14.43 13.31
CA MET A 1 17.27 -13.69 12.44
C MET A 1 15.90 -14.36 12.32
N PHE A 2 15.83 -15.69 12.14
CA PHE A 2 14.56 -16.43 12.00
C PHE A 2 13.52 -16.24 13.13
N PHE A 3 13.93 -16.11 14.39
CA PHE A 3 12.99 -15.95 15.52
C PHE A 3 12.14 -14.67 15.46
N VAL A 4 12.65 -13.58 14.88
CA VAL A 4 11.93 -12.30 14.81
C VAL A 4 10.88 -12.31 13.70
N VAL A 5 11.15 -13.07 12.63
CA VAL A 5 10.34 -13.06 11.40
C VAL A 5 9.37 -14.25 11.34
N SER A 6 9.67 -15.34 12.06
CA SER A 6 8.85 -16.56 12.11
C SER A 6 7.36 -16.31 12.42
N PRO A 7 6.97 -15.46 13.38
CA PRO A 7 5.56 -15.15 13.61
C PRO A 7 4.87 -14.53 12.39
N LEU A 8 5.57 -13.67 11.65
CA LEU A 8 5.03 -13.02 10.45
C LEU A 8 4.84 -14.03 9.30
N ILE A 9 5.76 -14.99 9.18
CA ILE A 9 5.68 -16.08 8.20
C ILE A 9 4.43 -16.92 8.46
N GLU A 10 4.21 -17.34 9.71
CA GLU A 10 3.03 -18.13 10.07
C GLU A 10 1.72 -17.36 9.88
N VAL A 11 1.72 -16.05 10.18
CA VAL A 11 0.58 -15.18 9.87
C VAL A 11 0.29 -15.16 8.36
N PHE A 12 1.31 -15.05 7.49
CA PHE A 12 1.10 -15.12 6.05
C PHE A 12 0.58 -16.48 5.60
N ARG A 13 1.17 -17.59 6.10
CA ARG A 13 0.73 -18.95 5.74
C ARG A 13 -0.74 -19.16 6.09
N TYR A 14 -1.15 -18.74 7.29
CA TYR A 14 -2.54 -18.84 7.71
C TYR A 14 -3.46 -17.89 6.94
N ALA A 15 -3.05 -16.62 6.78
CA ALA A 15 -3.89 -15.61 6.16
C ALA A 15 -4.09 -15.82 4.66
N LEU A 16 -3.12 -16.41 3.96
CA LEU A 16 -3.17 -16.74 2.54
C LEU A 16 -3.81 -18.09 2.26
N ALA A 17 -4.04 -18.92 3.27
CA ALA A 17 -4.76 -20.17 3.09
C ALA A 17 -6.20 -19.88 2.62
N PRO A 18 -6.68 -20.58 1.58
CA PRO A 18 -8.07 -20.48 1.15
C PRO A 18 -9.02 -20.89 2.28
N ILE A 19 -10.11 -20.13 2.45
CA ILE A 19 -11.04 -20.32 3.58
C ILE A 19 -12.44 -20.78 3.12
N ALA A 20 -13.10 -21.57 3.96
CA ALA A 20 -14.50 -21.89 3.80
C ALA A 20 -15.39 -20.66 4.10
N PRO A 21 -16.55 -20.48 3.43
CA PRO A 21 -17.19 -21.40 2.47
C PRO A 21 -16.68 -21.26 1.03
N PHE A 22 -15.79 -20.32 0.72
CA PHE A 22 -15.35 -20.05 -0.65
C PHE A 22 -14.69 -21.25 -1.32
N THR A 23 -13.91 -22.01 -0.57
CA THR A 23 -13.31 -23.27 -1.03
C THR A 23 -14.33 -24.34 -1.44
N TRP A 24 -15.52 -24.35 -0.85
CA TRP A 24 -16.61 -25.27 -1.23
C TRP A 24 -17.12 -25.01 -2.65
N PHE A 25 -16.96 -23.78 -3.13
CA PHE A 25 -17.32 -23.35 -4.49
C PHE A 25 -16.11 -23.25 -5.42
N GLY A 26 -14.94 -23.77 -5.00
CA GLY A 26 -13.71 -23.72 -5.80
C GLY A 26 -13.10 -22.32 -5.95
N LEU A 27 -13.48 -21.36 -5.11
CA LEU A 27 -12.97 -19.99 -5.15
C LEU A 27 -11.71 -19.88 -4.27
N PRO A 28 -10.56 -19.44 -4.81
CA PRO A 28 -9.30 -19.35 -4.06
C PRO A 28 -9.22 -18.07 -3.22
N ILE A 29 -10.27 -17.76 -2.45
CA ILE A 29 -10.33 -16.56 -1.61
C ILE A 29 -9.72 -16.87 -0.24
N SER A 30 -8.74 -16.07 0.15
CA SER A 30 -8.05 -16.17 1.44
C SER A 30 -8.59 -15.19 2.48
N THR A 31 -8.15 -15.35 3.73
CA THR A 31 -8.46 -14.38 4.80
C THR A 31 -7.88 -13.01 4.49
N LEU A 32 -6.67 -12.96 3.93
CA LEU A 32 -6.01 -11.73 3.55
C LEU A 32 -6.80 -10.96 2.48
N ASP A 33 -7.36 -11.67 1.50
CA ASP A 33 -8.19 -11.08 0.44
C ASP A 33 -9.44 -10.41 1.02
N LEU A 34 -10.14 -11.10 1.94
CA LEU A 34 -11.30 -10.51 2.61
C LEU A 34 -10.92 -9.27 3.40
N VAL A 35 -9.90 -9.36 4.26
CA VAL A 35 -9.48 -8.25 5.11
C VAL A 35 -9.05 -7.05 4.25
N ALA A 36 -8.26 -7.28 3.20
CA ALA A 36 -7.84 -6.24 2.25
C ALA A 36 -9.05 -5.61 1.55
N THR A 37 -10.00 -6.43 1.10
CA THR A 37 -11.21 -5.97 0.39
C THR A 37 -12.08 -5.11 1.30
N PHE A 38 -12.41 -5.59 2.50
CA PHE A 38 -13.21 -4.85 3.47
C PHE A 38 -12.54 -3.54 3.88
N ARG A 39 -11.24 -3.59 4.18
CA ARG A 39 -10.46 -2.41 4.54
C ARG A 39 -10.49 -1.37 3.44
N LEU A 40 -10.20 -1.74 2.20
CA LEU A 40 -10.19 -0.80 1.08
C LEU A 40 -11.58 -0.18 0.86
N CYS A 41 -12.64 -0.98 0.81
CA CYS A 41 -14.00 -0.48 0.60
C CYS A 41 -14.43 0.49 1.71
N LEU A 42 -14.10 0.17 2.97
CA LEU A 42 -14.35 1.04 4.12
C LEU A 42 -13.59 2.37 4.01
N VAL A 43 -12.30 2.33 3.70
CA VAL A 43 -11.47 3.55 3.55
C VAL A 43 -11.99 4.43 2.43
N LEU A 44 -12.32 3.86 1.27
CA LEU A 44 -12.86 4.63 0.15
C LEU A 44 -14.19 5.28 0.52
N ARG A 45 -15.06 4.58 1.28
CA ARG A 45 -16.29 5.18 1.81
C ARG A 45 -15.98 6.32 2.79
N GLN A 46 -15.07 6.14 3.75
CA GLN A 46 -14.66 7.18 4.69
C GLN A 46 -14.13 8.43 3.96
N ILE A 47 -13.26 8.26 2.96
CA ILE A 47 -12.71 9.38 2.17
C ILE A 47 -13.82 10.12 1.44
N ARG A 48 -14.75 9.40 0.78
CA ARG A 48 -15.90 10.01 0.10
C ARG A 48 -16.78 10.80 1.07
N GLU A 49 -17.07 10.27 2.25
CA GLU A 49 -17.87 10.95 3.26
C GLU A 49 -17.19 12.21 3.80
N ILE A 50 -15.88 12.17 4.06
CA ILE A 50 -15.09 13.34 4.48
C ILE A 50 -15.11 14.42 3.40
N LYS A 51 -14.84 14.06 2.14
CA LYS A 51 -14.86 14.99 1.01
C LYS A 51 -16.24 15.60 0.79
N TYR A 52 -17.29 14.79 0.92
CA TYR A 52 -18.68 15.23 0.82
C TYR A 52 -19.03 16.22 1.93
N ALA A 53 -18.71 15.91 3.19
CA ALA A 53 -18.94 16.80 4.33
C ALA A 53 -18.19 18.13 4.18
N HIS A 54 -16.92 18.08 3.78
CA HIS A 54 -16.11 19.28 3.50
C HIS A 54 -16.68 20.11 2.33
N HIS A 55 -17.20 19.46 1.28
CA HIS A 55 -17.82 20.16 0.17
C HIS A 55 -19.10 20.89 0.61
N ILE A 56 -19.96 20.24 1.39
CA ILE A 56 -21.19 20.86 1.91
C ILE A 56 -20.87 22.03 2.82
N SER A 57 -19.90 21.89 3.74
CA SER A 57 -19.54 22.97 4.67
C SER A 57 -18.97 24.19 3.94
N THR A 58 -18.27 23.99 2.83
CA THR A 58 -17.57 25.06 2.10
C THR A 58 -18.44 25.73 1.03
N LYS A 59 -19.25 24.96 0.28
CA LYS A 59 -19.90 25.44 -0.96
C LYS A 59 -21.43 25.49 -0.93
N ARG A 60 -22.08 25.20 0.21
CA ARG A 60 -23.56 25.13 0.36
C ARG A 60 -24.23 24.30 -0.74
N SER A 61 -24.33 22.98 -0.53
CA SER A 61 -25.19 21.93 -1.14
C SER A 61 -25.57 21.91 -2.65
N GLU A 62 -25.63 23.01 -3.39
CA GLU A 62 -26.31 23.09 -4.70
C GLU A 62 -25.57 22.37 -5.85
N ALA A 63 -24.31 21.97 -5.65
CA ALA A 63 -23.47 21.33 -6.68
C ALA A 63 -23.01 19.90 -6.34
N ALA A 64 -23.52 19.29 -5.26
CA ALA A 64 -23.11 17.94 -4.87
C ALA A 64 -23.87 16.88 -5.68
N GLU A 65 -23.13 16.00 -6.36
CA GLU A 65 -23.69 14.87 -7.10
C GLU A 65 -24.34 13.86 -6.13
N GLN A 66 -25.43 13.23 -6.59
CA GLN A 66 -26.05 12.13 -5.85
C GLN A 66 -25.09 10.94 -5.73
N ARG A 67 -25.19 10.20 -4.62
CA ARG A 67 -24.38 9.00 -4.40
C ARG A 67 -24.72 7.95 -5.46
N SER A 68 -23.70 7.47 -6.16
CA SER A 68 -23.83 6.42 -7.18
C SER A 68 -23.09 5.16 -6.74
N PHE A 69 -23.80 4.04 -6.71
CA PHE A 69 -23.21 2.72 -6.46
C PHE A 69 -22.19 2.36 -7.56
N VAL A 70 -22.53 2.63 -8.82
CA VAL A 70 -21.63 2.37 -9.96
C VAL A 70 -20.34 3.18 -9.83
N LYS A 71 -20.43 4.46 -9.45
CA LYS A 71 -19.23 5.29 -9.18
C LYS A 71 -18.39 4.70 -8.05
N SER A 72 -19.02 4.19 -7.00
CA SER A 72 -18.33 3.59 -5.85
C SER A 72 -17.61 2.30 -6.24
N VAL A 73 -18.27 1.39 -6.96
CA VAL A 73 -17.65 0.15 -7.48
C VAL A 73 -16.54 0.47 -8.48
N ALA A 74 -16.78 1.38 -9.44
CA ALA A 74 -15.78 1.78 -10.41
C ALA A 74 -14.55 2.39 -9.74
N THR A 75 -14.73 3.21 -8.70
CA THR A 75 -13.62 3.74 -7.89
C THR A 75 -12.83 2.61 -7.26
N THR A 76 -13.50 1.67 -6.59
CA THR A 76 -12.85 0.55 -5.90
C THR A 76 -12.07 -0.34 -6.87
N LEU A 77 -12.68 -0.74 -7.99
CA LEU A 77 -12.01 -1.54 -9.01
C LEU A 77 -10.85 -0.79 -9.68
N LEU A 78 -10.99 0.53 -9.89
CA LEU A 78 -9.91 1.35 -10.42
C LEU A 78 -8.74 1.44 -9.42
N VAL A 79 -8.99 1.52 -8.11
CA VAL A 79 -7.90 1.47 -7.12
C VAL A 79 -7.18 0.13 -7.14
N VAL A 80 -7.91 -0.98 -7.22
CA VAL A 80 -7.32 -2.34 -7.18
C VAL A 80 -6.55 -2.65 -8.47
N TYR A 81 -7.16 -2.39 -9.62
CA TYR A 81 -6.68 -2.86 -10.92
C TYR A 81 -6.11 -1.76 -11.82
N GLY A 82 -6.23 -0.48 -11.46
CA GLY A 82 -5.81 0.61 -12.35
C GLY A 82 -4.32 0.56 -12.70
N GLY A 83 -3.47 0.13 -11.77
CA GLY A 83 -2.06 -0.08 -12.05
C GLY A 83 -1.81 -1.27 -12.98
N GLU A 84 -2.45 -2.41 -12.74
CA GLU A 84 -2.35 -3.60 -13.60
C GLU A 84 -2.90 -3.32 -15.01
N ALA A 85 -4.00 -2.58 -15.12
CA ALA A 85 -4.59 -2.18 -16.39
C ALA A 85 -3.62 -1.37 -17.26
N MET A 86 -2.66 -0.66 -16.64
CA MET A 86 -1.59 0.05 -17.34
C MET A 86 -0.39 -0.88 -17.64
N THR A 87 0.05 -1.69 -16.69
CA THR A 87 1.29 -2.47 -16.82
C THR A 87 1.13 -3.76 -17.61
N ALA A 88 0.01 -4.47 -17.46
CA ALA A 88 -0.20 -5.76 -18.11
C ALA A 88 -0.11 -5.68 -19.65
N PRO A 89 -0.77 -4.73 -20.34
CA PRO A 89 -0.63 -4.58 -21.79
C PRO A 89 0.79 -4.23 -22.22
N LEU A 90 1.50 -3.41 -21.43
CA LEU A 90 2.89 -3.03 -21.71
C LEU A 90 3.86 -4.22 -21.59
N LEU A 91 3.53 -5.19 -20.74
CA LEU A 91 4.28 -6.43 -20.58
C LEU A 91 3.81 -7.55 -21.51
N GLY A 92 2.76 -7.32 -22.30
CA GLY A 92 2.26 -8.25 -23.31
C GLY A 92 1.32 -9.34 -22.78
N PHE A 93 0.71 -9.16 -21.61
CA PHE A 93 -0.30 -10.08 -21.08
C PHE A 93 -1.63 -9.39 -20.78
N PRO A 94 -2.76 -10.12 -20.83
CA PRO A 94 -4.06 -9.56 -20.44
C PRO A 94 -4.12 -9.33 -18.91
N PRO A 95 -4.75 -8.23 -18.45
CA PRO A 95 -5.00 -8.03 -17.02
C PRO A 95 -5.78 -9.18 -16.37
N SER A 96 -5.46 -9.51 -15.12
CA SER A 96 -6.00 -10.64 -14.35
C SER A 96 -7.52 -10.64 -14.23
N PHE A 97 -8.12 -9.45 -14.07
CA PHE A 97 -9.57 -9.27 -13.96
C PHE A 97 -10.34 -9.58 -15.25
N ILE A 98 -9.67 -9.65 -16.40
CA ILE A 98 -10.27 -10.13 -17.66
C ILE A 98 -10.32 -11.67 -17.69
N LEU A 99 -9.33 -12.32 -17.07
CA LEU A 99 -9.23 -13.78 -17.01
C LEU A 99 -10.13 -14.38 -15.93
N SER A 100 -10.30 -13.69 -14.80
CA SER A 100 -11.12 -14.15 -13.67
C SER A 100 -11.97 -13.04 -13.08
N GLY A 101 -13.28 -13.27 -13.05
CA GLY A 101 -14.25 -12.38 -12.39
C GLY A 101 -14.33 -12.56 -10.88
N THR A 102 -13.60 -13.50 -10.28
CA THR A 102 -13.74 -13.85 -8.85
C THR A 102 -13.42 -12.68 -7.92
N VAL A 103 -12.23 -12.09 -8.06
CA VAL A 103 -11.79 -10.98 -7.21
C VAL A 103 -12.57 -9.70 -7.53
N PRO A 104 -12.84 -9.32 -8.80
CA PRO A 104 -13.74 -8.21 -9.11
C PRO A 104 -15.15 -8.36 -8.50
N ALA A 105 -15.72 -9.57 -8.53
CA ALA A 105 -17.01 -9.85 -7.91
C ALA A 105 -16.95 -9.72 -6.38
N LEU A 106 -15.87 -10.20 -5.75
CA LEU A 106 -15.63 -10.03 -4.32
C LEU A 106 -15.60 -8.54 -3.92
N TYR A 107 -14.81 -7.71 -4.61
CA TYR A 107 -14.76 -6.27 -4.35
C TYR A 107 -16.11 -5.59 -4.58
N THR A 108 -16.85 -5.98 -5.61
CA THR A 108 -18.18 -5.43 -5.90
C THR A 108 -19.18 -5.78 -4.79
N ALA A 109 -19.20 -7.04 -4.35
CA ALA A 109 -20.10 -7.52 -3.30
C ALA A 109 -19.81 -6.84 -1.95
N VAL A 110 -18.53 -6.76 -1.57
CA VAL A 110 -18.12 -6.07 -0.34
C VAL A 110 -18.39 -4.57 -0.43
N GLN A 111 -18.15 -3.93 -1.59
CA GLN A 111 -18.49 -2.53 -1.79
C GLN A 111 -19.99 -2.27 -1.60
N ALA A 112 -20.85 -3.15 -2.14
CA ALA A 112 -22.30 -3.07 -1.96
C ALA A 112 -22.69 -3.19 -0.48
N LEU A 113 -22.11 -4.16 0.24
CA LEU A 113 -22.33 -4.35 1.67
C LEU A 113 -21.90 -3.10 2.45
N ILE A 114 -20.70 -2.58 2.17
CA ILE A 114 -20.18 -1.40 2.84
C ILE A 114 -21.05 -0.19 2.54
N ASP A 115 -21.51 0.05 1.32
CA ASP A 115 -22.38 1.19 1.00
C ASP A 115 -23.77 1.08 1.66
N TYR A 116 -24.24 -0.14 1.94
CA TYR A 116 -25.51 -0.37 2.65
C TYR A 116 -25.44 -0.09 4.16
N LEU A 117 -24.25 -0.03 4.77
CA LEU A 117 -24.13 0.27 6.20
C LEU A 117 -24.71 1.67 6.52
N PRO A 118 -25.44 1.85 7.63
CA PRO A 118 -26.04 3.13 7.97
C PRO A 118 -24.97 4.20 8.26
N ALA A 119 -23.86 3.80 8.87
CA ALA A 119 -22.71 4.66 9.15
C ALA A 119 -21.43 3.83 9.13
N VAL A 120 -20.30 4.47 8.83
CA VAL A 120 -18.96 3.90 9.02
C VAL A 120 -18.22 4.68 10.10
N PRO A 121 -17.37 4.01 10.90
CA PRO A 121 -16.60 4.70 11.93
C PRO A 121 -15.68 5.75 11.30
N ALA A 122 -15.57 6.92 11.94
CA ALA A 122 -14.63 7.95 11.50
C ALA A 122 -13.17 7.48 11.71
N PRO A 123 -12.23 7.87 10.83
CA PRO A 123 -10.81 7.56 11.03
C PRO A 123 -10.32 8.09 12.37
N SER A 124 -9.69 7.23 13.17
CA SER A 124 -9.13 7.58 14.47
C SER A 124 -7.81 6.86 14.70
N ALA A 125 -6.92 7.45 15.49
CA ALA A 125 -5.61 6.87 15.78
C ALA A 125 -5.69 5.43 16.31
N GLY A 126 -6.66 5.14 17.20
CA GLY A 126 -6.85 3.82 17.78
C GLY A 126 -7.26 2.73 16.78
N LEU A 127 -7.94 3.12 15.70
CA LEU A 127 -8.32 2.20 14.61
C LEU A 127 -7.24 2.13 13.54
N GLU A 128 -6.67 3.27 13.14
CA GLU A 128 -5.76 3.35 12.00
C GLU A 128 -4.37 2.79 12.32
N LEU A 129 -3.89 2.86 13.57
CA LEU A 129 -2.57 2.31 13.94
C LEU A 129 -2.46 0.78 13.74
N PRO A 130 -3.35 -0.07 14.28
CA PRO A 130 -3.28 -1.50 14.03
C PRO A 130 -3.58 -1.84 12.57
N LEU A 131 -4.48 -1.08 11.91
CA LEU A 131 -4.77 -1.28 10.49
C LEU A 131 -3.59 -0.94 9.59
N ALA A 132 -2.72 0.01 9.99
CA ALA A 132 -1.49 0.31 9.25
C ALA A 132 -0.53 -0.88 9.15
N ILE A 133 -0.54 -1.78 10.15
CA ILE A 133 0.23 -3.04 10.10
C ILE A 133 -0.37 -3.97 9.05
N VAL A 134 -1.70 -4.12 9.05
CA VAL A 134 -2.43 -4.93 8.05
C VAL A 134 -2.23 -4.38 6.63
N ASP A 135 -2.26 -3.05 6.47
CA ASP A 135 -1.94 -2.37 5.22
C ASP A 135 -0.51 -2.73 4.77
N GLY A 136 0.44 -2.86 5.71
CA GLY A 136 1.81 -3.32 5.43
C GLY A 136 1.89 -4.76 4.92
N PHE A 137 1.11 -5.68 5.52
CA PHE A 137 1.04 -7.08 5.08
C PHE A 137 0.42 -7.22 3.69
N THR A 138 -0.72 -6.59 3.46
CA THR A 138 -1.43 -6.63 2.17
C THR A 138 -0.59 -5.98 1.06
N ARG A 139 0.10 -4.87 1.37
CA ARG A 139 1.04 -4.24 0.45
C ARG A 139 2.27 -5.10 0.17
N ALA A 140 2.82 -5.78 1.17
CA ALA A 140 3.93 -6.71 0.96
C ALA A 140 3.53 -7.89 0.07
N TYR A 141 2.33 -8.43 0.24
CA TYR A 141 1.82 -9.49 -0.64
C TYR A 141 1.77 -9.03 -2.11
N LEU A 142 1.22 -7.84 -2.37
CA LEU A 142 1.22 -7.25 -3.72
C LEU A 142 2.65 -7.11 -4.29
N LEU A 143 3.56 -6.51 -3.53
CA LEU A 143 4.92 -6.16 -4.00
C LEU A 143 5.88 -7.36 -4.08
N CYS A 144 5.62 -8.43 -3.32
CA CYS A 144 6.50 -9.60 -3.26
C CYS A 144 5.94 -10.81 -4.04
N ASN A 145 4.62 -11.02 -4.05
CA ASN A 145 4.02 -12.22 -4.64
C ASN A 145 3.31 -11.96 -5.96
N LEU A 146 2.68 -10.80 -6.13
CA LEU A 146 1.87 -10.54 -7.33
C LEU A 146 2.71 -9.88 -8.42
N ILE A 147 3.43 -8.82 -8.09
CA ILE A 147 4.15 -8.04 -9.10
C ILE A 147 5.39 -8.76 -9.64
N PRO A 148 6.32 -9.30 -8.83
CA PRO A 148 7.57 -9.84 -9.36
C PRO A 148 7.37 -10.95 -10.41
N PRO A 149 6.47 -11.94 -10.21
CA PRO A 149 6.23 -12.98 -11.21
C PRO A 149 5.74 -12.45 -12.56
N THR A 150 5.02 -11.33 -12.60
CA THR A 150 4.55 -10.76 -13.89
C THR A 150 5.70 -10.26 -14.77
N VAL A 151 6.84 -9.92 -14.16
CA VAL A 151 8.05 -9.52 -14.86
C VAL A 151 8.97 -10.73 -15.06
N THR A 152 9.26 -11.49 -14.00
CA THR A 152 10.25 -12.58 -14.07
C THR A 152 9.79 -13.78 -14.89
N ALA A 153 8.49 -14.02 -15.01
CA ALA A 153 7.93 -15.06 -15.88
C ALA A 153 7.67 -14.58 -17.32
N ASN A 154 8.10 -13.37 -17.69
CA ASN A 154 7.91 -12.86 -19.04
C ASN A 154 8.67 -13.71 -20.06
N THR A 155 8.06 -13.94 -21.22
CA THR A 155 8.66 -14.76 -22.30
C THR A 155 9.91 -14.11 -22.90
N SER A 156 10.06 -12.79 -22.79
CA SER A 156 11.24 -12.06 -23.23
C SER A 156 12.32 -12.06 -22.14
N PRO A 157 13.50 -12.66 -22.36
CA PRO A 157 14.59 -12.66 -21.38
C PRO A 157 15.07 -11.25 -21.04
N LEU A 158 14.99 -10.30 -21.98
CA LEU A 158 15.36 -8.90 -21.77
C LEU A 158 14.43 -8.21 -20.77
N VAL A 159 13.14 -8.58 -20.76
CA VAL A 159 12.17 -8.07 -19.79
C VAL A 159 12.34 -8.78 -18.46
N ALA A 160 12.40 -10.12 -18.49
CA ALA A 160 12.46 -10.95 -17.30
C ALA A 160 13.70 -10.74 -16.44
N SER A 161 14.84 -10.37 -17.05
CA SER A 161 16.10 -10.09 -16.34
C SER A 161 16.34 -8.61 -16.02
N SER A 162 15.52 -7.70 -16.53
CA SER A 162 15.72 -6.25 -16.35
C SER A 162 15.27 -5.77 -14.96
N PRO A 163 16.18 -5.25 -14.11
CA PRO A 163 15.80 -4.70 -12.82
C PRO A 163 14.93 -3.44 -12.97
N TRP A 164 15.14 -2.65 -14.02
CA TRP A 164 14.33 -1.47 -14.29
C TRP A 164 12.88 -1.83 -14.63
N THR A 165 12.67 -2.87 -15.41
CA THR A 165 11.31 -3.31 -15.73
C THR A 165 10.57 -3.75 -14.47
N LEU A 166 11.26 -4.45 -13.57
CA LEU A 166 10.69 -4.83 -12.27
C LEU A 166 10.32 -3.60 -11.42
N LEU A 167 11.26 -2.67 -11.25
CA LEU A 167 11.04 -1.48 -10.41
C LEU A 167 9.95 -0.56 -10.98
N ILE A 168 9.96 -0.29 -12.28
CA ILE A 168 8.95 0.55 -12.94
C ILE A 168 7.57 -0.13 -12.92
N THR A 169 7.51 -1.43 -13.19
CA THR A 169 6.26 -2.19 -13.10
C THR A 169 5.69 -2.12 -11.68
N SER A 170 6.54 -2.24 -10.66
CA SER A 170 6.09 -2.13 -9.27
C SER A 170 5.58 -0.74 -8.92
N LEU A 171 6.27 0.31 -9.39
CA LEU A 171 5.88 1.70 -9.18
C LEU A 171 4.49 1.98 -9.79
N ILE A 172 4.27 1.57 -11.04
CA ILE A 172 3.01 1.82 -11.75
C ILE A 172 1.90 0.92 -11.21
N THR A 173 2.15 -0.39 -11.05
CA THR A 173 1.10 -1.34 -10.63
C THR A 173 0.58 -1.01 -9.24
N ALA A 174 1.48 -0.65 -8.31
CA ALA A 174 1.10 -0.42 -6.92
C ALA A 174 0.45 0.97 -6.69
N ASN A 175 0.69 1.95 -7.56
CA ASN A 175 0.21 3.34 -7.35
C ASN A 175 -0.80 3.81 -8.42
N GLY A 176 -0.85 3.15 -9.57
CA GLY A 176 -1.66 3.57 -10.73
C GLY A 176 -3.15 3.68 -10.41
N GLY A 177 -3.68 2.83 -9.54
CA GLY A 177 -5.08 2.92 -9.13
C GLY A 177 -5.44 4.24 -8.45
N PHE A 178 -4.70 4.60 -7.39
CA PHE A 178 -4.92 5.89 -6.71
C PHE A 178 -4.61 7.08 -7.62
N PHE A 179 -3.54 6.99 -8.41
CA PHE A 179 -3.20 8.01 -9.40
C PHE A 179 -4.38 8.30 -10.36
N LEU A 180 -4.95 7.25 -10.97
CA LEU A 180 -6.09 7.40 -11.89
C LEU A 180 -7.35 7.87 -11.19
N THR A 181 -7.66 7.37 -9.98
CA THR A 181 -8.83 7.84 -9.22
C THR A 181 -8.75 9.32 -8.87
N ASN A 182 -7.57 9.82 -8.53
CA ASN A 182 -7.34 11.23 -8.25
C ASN A 182 -7.40 12.07 -9.54
N MET A 183 -6.76 11.59 -10.60
CA MET A 183 -6.73 12.26 -11.90
C MET A 183 -8.13 12.46 -12.49
N PHE A 184 -9.01 11.47 -12.38
CA PHE A 184 -10.40 11.56 -12.86
C PHE A 184 -11.40 12.03 -11.80
N SER A 185 -10.92 12.41 -10.60
CA SER A 185 -11.77 12.95 -9.54
C SER A 185 -12.87 11.99 -9.05
N PHE A 186 -12.62 10.68 -9.06
CA PHE A 186 -13.59 9.64 -8.68
C PHE A 186 -14.07 9.74 -7.22
N LEU A 187 -13.21 10.23 -6.34
CA LEU A 187 -13.49 10.35 -4.91
C LEU A 187 -14.22 11.64 -4.54
N ASP A 188 -14.40 12.56 -5.48
CA ASP A 188 -15.03 13.85 -5.20
C ASP A 188 -16.56 13.79 -5.34
N PRO A 189 -17.27 14.62 -4.57
CA PRO A 189 -18.73 14.70 -4.61
C PRO A 189 -19.26 15.48 -5.82
N THR A 190 -18.46 15.64 -6.88
CA THR A 190 -18.79 16.37 -8.11
C THR A 190 -18.69 15.44 -9.31
N THR A 191 -19.15 15.93 -10.47
CA THR A 191 -18.94 15.27 -11.76
C THR A 191 -17.46 14.95 -11.99
N LEU A 192 -17.20 13.89 -12.76
CA LEU A 192 -15.84 13.49 -13.12
C LEU A 192 -15.21 14.59 -13.95
N VAL A 193 -14.06 15.08 -13.48
CA VAL A 193 -13.28 16.11 -14.15
C VAL A 193 -11.81 15.72 -14.08
N LEU A 194 -11.09 16.01 -15.16
CA LEU A 194 -9.66 15.79 -15.19
C LEU A 194 -8.96 16.80 -14.27
N ARG A 195 -8.10 16.30 -13.39
CA ARG A 195 -7.32 17.11 -12.45
C ARG A 195 -5.89 16.61 -12.36
N THR A 196 -4.99 17.51 -11.96
CA THR A 196 -3.62 17.13 -11.61
C THR A 196 -3.63 16.30 -10.34
N PRO A 197 -3.26 15.00 -10.40
CA PRO A 197 -3.23 14.14 -9.22
C PRO A 197 -2.16 14.62 -8.22
N PRO A 198 -2.33 14.38 -6.91
CA PRO A 198 -1.42 14.86 -5.87
C PRO A 198 0.05 14.54 -6.12
N GLU A 199 0.34 13.39 -6.72
CA GLU A 199 1.70 12.91 -7.03
C GLU A 199 2.43 13.82 -8.04
N LEU A 200 1.69 14.51 -8.92
CA LEU A 200 2.25 15.47 -9.89
C LEU A 200 2.21 16.93 -9.41
N GLN A 201 1.62 17.18 -8.25
CA GLN A 201 1.65 18.51 -7.63
C GLN A 201 3.02 18.77 -6.97
N ALA A 202 3.25 20.01 -6.54
CA ALA A 202 4.52 20.40 -5.93
C ALA A 202 4.89 19.46 -4.76
N TYR A 203 6.07 18.85 -4.84
CA TYR A 203 6.59 17.86 -3.90
C TYR A 203 5.77 16.55 -3.75
N GLY A 204 4.71 16.34 -4.54
CA GLY A 204 3.88 15.13 -4.49
C GLY A 204 4.66 13.85 -4.79
N TRP A 205 5.62 13.94 -5.71
CA TRP A 205 6.53 12.84 -6.05
C TRP A 205 7.43 12.44 -4.88
N THR A 206 7.58 13.25 -3.83
CA THR A 206 8.42 12.91 -2.66
C THR A 206 7.70 12.02 -1.64
N THR A 207 6.44 11.65 -1.90
CA THR A 207 5.64 10.82 -1.00
C THR A 207 6.27 9.43 -0.81
N ALA A 208 6.37 9.00 0.45
CA ALA A 208 6.93 7.69 0.79
C ALA A 208 6.13 6.53 0.20
N ASP A 209 4.81 6.70 0.03
CA ASP A 209 3.91 5.69 -0.53
C ASP A 209 4.21 5.37 -2.01
N LEU A 210 4.69 6.37 -2.76
CA LEU A 210 5.08 6.19 -4.15
C LEU A 210 6.35 5.34 -4.24
N TRP A 211 7.37 5.69 -3.47
CA TRP A 211 8.70 5.06 -3.52
C TRP A 211 8.83 3.76 -2.74
N CYS A 212 7.93 3.49 -1.78
CA CYS A 212 7.97 2.24 -1.03
C CYS A 212 7.76 1.02 -1.95
N ALA A 213 7.00 1.18 -3.04
CA ALA A 213 6.73 0.11 -4.01
C ALA A 213 8.02 -0.40 -4.69
N PRO A 214 8.79 0.41 -5.43
CA PRO A 214 10.05 -0.03 -6.03
C PRO A 214 11.10 -0.39 -4.98
N LEU A 215 11.17 0.33 -3.85
CA LEU A 215 12.15 0.01 -2.79
C LEU A 215 11.94 -1.40 -2.22
N VAL A 216 10.70 -1.74 -1.86
CA VAL A 216 10.38 -3.04 -1.27
C VAL A 216 10.45 -4.16 -2.30
N THR A 217 10.01 -3.91 -3.54
CA THR A 217 10.14 -4.89 -4.62
C THR A 217 11.62 -5.17 -4.92
N GLY A 218 12.45 -4.14 -4.97
CA GLY A 218 13.90 -4.26 -5.12
C GLY A 218 14.55 -5.00 -3.95
N LEU A 219 14.16 -4.70 -2.71
CA LEU A 219 14.62 -5.42 -1.52
C LEU A 219 14.24 -6.90 -1.58
N TYR A 220 12.99 -7.22 -1.94
CA TYR A 220 12.55 -8.60 -2.10
C TYR A 220 13.35 -9.32 -3.19
N ALA A 221 13.56 -8.68 -4.33
CA ALA A 221 14.34 -9.23 -5.44
C ALA A 221 15.82 -9.43 -5.08
N LEU A 222 16.41 -8.50 -4.31
CA LEU A 222 17.76 -8.60 -3.75
C LEU A 222 17.90 -9.81 -2.83
N LEU A 223 16.95 -10.02 -1.93
CA LEU A 223 16.98 -11.12 -0.97
C LEU A 223 16.76 -12.48 -1.64
N THR A 224 15.83 -12.56 -2.59
CA THR A 224 15.42 -13.82 -3.25
C THR A 224 16.19 -14.15 -4.52
N HIS A 225 17.09 -13.26 -4.96
CA HIS A 225 17.79 -13.36 -6.24
C HIS A 225 16.84 -13.48 -7.44
N ALA A 226 15.73 -12.74 -7.41
CA ALA A 226 14.67 -12.86 -8.41
C ALA A 226 15.12 -12.59 -9.86
N GLN A 227 16.23 -11.86 -10.06
CA GLN A 227 16.89 -11.67 -11.35
C GLN A 227 18.41 -11.71 -11.15
N PRO A 228 19.21 -12.06 -12.18
CA PRO A 228 20.67 -12.17 -12.07
C PRO A 228 21.35 -10.92 -11.48
N PHE A 229 20.93 -9.73 -11.92
CA PHE A 229 21.42 -8.45 -11.40
C PHE A 229 21.33 -8.35 -9.87
N TRP A 230 20.22 -8.80 -9.29
CA TRP A 230 19.99 -8.72 -7.85
C TRP A 230 20.85 -9.71 -7.06
N ALA A 231 21.18 -10.87 -7.63
CA ALA A 231 22.10 -11.84 -7.03
C ALA A 231 23.53 -11.26 -6.93
N GLU A 232 23.99 -10.63 -8.01
CA GLU A 232 25.28 -9.95 -8.06
C GLU A 232 25.33 -8.76 -7.07
N ALA A 233 24.27 -7.95 -7.05
CA ALA A 233 24.15 -6.82 -6.12
C ALA A 233 24.15 -7.28 -4.66
N HIS A 234 23.46 -8.38 -4.32
CA HIS A 234 23.46 -8.94 -2.97
C HIS A 234 24.86 -9.40 -2.56
N THR A 235 25.59 -10.06 -3.46
CA THR A 235 26.98 -10.49 -3.24
C THR A 235 27.92 -9.31 -2.98
N LEU A 236 27.78 -8.24 -3.76
CA LEU A 236 28.56 -7.02 -3.60
C LEU A 236 28.25 -6.30 -2.28
N LEU A 237 26.97 -6.17 -1.91
CA LEU A 237 26.55 -5.49 -0.68
C LEU A 237 27.07 -6.19 0.57
N VAL A 238 26.99 -7.51 0.63
CA VAL A 238 27.52 -8.25 1.80
C VAL A 238 29.04 -8.18 1.85
N GLY A 239 29.73 -8.22 0.70
CA GLY A 239 31.17 -7.98 0.65
C GLY A 239 31.57 -6.61 1.20
N LEU A 240 30.83 -5.55 0.83
CA LEU A 240 31.05 -4.19 1.34
C LEU A 240 30.76 -4.06 2.85
N LEU A 241 29.81 -4.83 3.37
CA LEU A 241 29.48 -4.86 4.80
C LEU A 241 30.43 -5.75 5.62
N GLY A 242 31.52 -6.25 5.01
CA GLY A 242 32.51 -7.09 5.68
C GLY A 242 32.07 -8.53 5.92
N GLY A 243 31.04 -8.99 5.20
CA GLY A 243 30.62 -10.38 5.24
C GLY A 243 31.65 -11.30 4.58
N VAL A 244 31.78 -12.52 5.12
CA VAL A 244 32.66 -13.55 4.54
C VAL A 244 32.05 -14.03 3.23
N GLN A 245 32.69 -13.71 2.10
CA GLN A 245 32.36 -14.34 0.82
C GLN A 245 32.78 -15.81 0.90
N LEU A 246 31.79 -16.71 0.89
CA LEU A 246 32.02 -18.14 0.75
C LEU A 246 32.32 -18.46 -0.72
N ASP A 247 33.14 -19.47 -0.99
CA ASP A 247 33.49 -19.93 -2.36
C ASP A 247 32.27 -20.29 -3.22
N LYS A 248 31.11 -20.52 -2.60
CA LYS A 248 29.83 -20.84 -3.26
C LYS A 248 28.93 -19.62 -3.50
N GLY A 249 29.38 -18.41 -3.19
CA GLY A 249 28.56 -17.20 -3.24
C GLY A 249 27.56 -17.11 -2.07
N ILE A 250 26.71 -16.09 -2.11
CA ILE A 250 25.67 -15.86 -1.10
C ILE A 250 24.41 -16.58 -1.53
N GLU A 251 23.79 -17.33 -0.62
CA GLU A 251 22.56 -18.06 -0.91
C GLU A 251 21.34 -17.12 -0.91
N ALA A 252 20.40 -17.38 -1.82
CA ALA A 252 19.13 -16.68 -1.84
C ALA A 252 18.34 -16.96 -0.56
N VAL A 253 17.70 -15.93 -0.02
CA VAL A 253 16.80 -16.05 1.12
C VAL A 253 15.48 -16.65 0.64
N ASP A 254 14.92 -17.55 1.45
CA ASP A 254 13.59 -18.11 1.19
C ASP A 254 12.53 -17.01 0.94
N PRO A 255 11.69 -17.13 -0.11
CA PRO A 255 10.68 -16.13 -0.46
C PRO A 255 9.74 -15.74 0.69
N GLU A 256 9.36 -16.67 1.56
CA GLU A 256 8.46 -16.37 2.68
C GLU A 256 9.15 -15.52 3.73
N VAL A 257 10.42 -15.81 4.00
CA VAL A 257 11.27 -15.02 4.90
C VAL A 257 11.46 -13.62 4.32
N ALA A 258 11.83 -13.51 3.04
CA ALA A 258 12.04 -12.23 2.37
C ALA A 258 10.77 -11.36 2.38
N ARG A 259 9.60 -11.96 2.09
CA ARG A 259 8.30 -11.28 2.18
C ARG A 259 8.00 -10.80 3.60
N ALA A 260 8.26 -11.62 4.60
CA ALA A 260 8.00 -11.27 5.99
C ALA A 260 8.90 -10.12 6.47
N VAL A 261 10.15 -10.04 6.01
CA VAL A 261 11.01 -8.85 6.20
C VAL A 261 10.42 -7.62 5.52
N CYS A 262 9.92 -7.75 4.28
CA CYS A 262 9.28 -6.66 3.54
C CYS A 262 8.01 -6.15 4.26
N ALA A 263 7.19 -7.07 4.79
CA ALA A 263 5.99 -6.74 5.55
C ALA A 263 6.31 -6.01 6.86
N LEU A 264 7.37 -6.41 7.56
CA LEU A 264 7.82 -5.72 8.77
C LEU A 264 8.27 -4.27 8.47
N LEU A 265 9.03 -4.10 7.38
CA LEU A 265 9.49 -2.78 6.93
C LEU A 265 8.31 -1.88 6.54
N LEU A 266 7.36 -2.39 5.75
CA LEU A 266 6.16 -1.66 5.34
C LEU A 266 5.24 -1.35 6.52
N GLY A 267 5.00 -2.30 7.41
CA GLY A 267 4.21 -2.09 8.62
C GLY A 267 4.81 -0.98 9.48
N THR A 268 6.12 -0.96 9.66
CA THR A 268 6.83 0.11 10.39
C THR A 268 6.67 1.47 9.70
N LEU A 269 6.85 1.51 8.37
CA LEU A 269 6.68 2.73 7.57
C LEU A 269 5.26 3.29 7.70
N PHE A 270 4.24 2.43 7.58
CA PHE A 270 2.83 2.84 7.63
C PHE A 270 2.37 3.20 9.04
N VAL A 271 2.87 2.54 10.07
CA VAL A 271 2.66 2.95 11.47
C VAL A 271 3.30 4.31 11.71
N GLY A 272 4.52 4.56 11.23
CA GLY A 272 5.19 5.85 11.32
C GLY A 272 4.39 6.96 10.63
N ARG A 273 3.90 6.70 9.40
CA ARG A 273 3.01 7.61 8.66
C ARG A 273 1.73 7.92 9.43
N THR A 274 1.08 6.89 9.98
CA THR A 274 -0.16 7.03 10.75
C THR A 274 0.07 7.83 12.03
N THR A 275 1.16 7.55 12.74
CA THR A 275 1.59 8.29 13.94
C THR A 275 1.79 9.78 13.64
N LYS A 276 2.41 10.10 12.49
CA LYS A 276 2.58 11.47 12.00
C LYS A 276 1.24 12.12 11.65
N ASN A 277 0.38 11.44 10.88
CA ASN A 277 -0.91 11.98 10.43
C ASN A 277 -1.84 12.32 11.61
N PHE A 278 -1.82 11.53 12.68
CA PHE A 278 -2.59 11.79 13.90
C PHE A 278 -1.85 12.64 14.94
N ASN A 279 -0.68 13.20 14.62
CA ASN A 279 0.12 14.04 15.51
C ASN A 279 0.46 13.41 16.88
N LEU A 280 0.59 12.08 16.94
CA LEU A 280 0.89 11.35 18.18
C LEU A 280 2.32 11.59 18.67
N TRP A 281 3.19 12.12 17.80
CA TRP A 281 4.60 12.36 18.10
C TRP A 281 4.87 13.64 18.93
N LYS A 282 3.83 14.32 19.42
CA LYS A 282 3.97 15.50 20.27
C LYS A 282 4.50 15.14 21.67
N LYS A 283 5.81 14.91 21.78
CA LYS A 283 6.56 15.43 22.92
C LYS A 283 7.21 16.74 22.44
N PRO A 284 6.92 17.90 23.05
CA PRO A 284 7.86 18.99 22.92
C PRO A 284 9.18 18.45 23.46
N PHE A 285 10.26 18.53 22.68
CA PHE A 285 11.60 18.51 23.28
C PHE A 285 11.55 19.48 24.47
N PRO A 286 12.10 19.13 25.64
CA PRO A 286 12.24 20.11 26.70
C PRO A 286 13.08 21.24 26.13
N VAL A 287 12.41 22.35 25.79
CA VAL A 287 13.08 23.62 25.64
C VAL A 287 13.70 23.83 27.01
N ILE A 288 15.02 23.72 27.08
CA ILE A 288 15.77 24.19 28.24
C ILE A 288 15.35 25.65 28.35
N GLU A 289 14.49 25.96 29.32
CA GLU A 289 14.21 27.33 29.71
C GLU A 289 15.58 27.93 30.03
N LYS A 290 16.11 28.74 29.11
CA LYS A 290 17.23 29.61 29.43
C LYS A 290 16.75 30.45 30.59
N GLY A 291 17.43 30.27 31.73
CA GLY A 291 17.08 30.85 33.01
C GLY A 291 16.62 32.30 32.88
N GLY A 292 15.33 32.52 33.14
CA GLY A 292 14.86 33.79 33.64
C GLY A 292 15.21 33.86 35.11
N GLU A 293 16.30 34.55 35.42
CA GLU A 293 16.64 34.92 36.79
C GLU A 293 15.44 35.59 37.46
N ARG A 294 15.04 35.02 38.59
CA ARG A 294 14.20 35.66 39.61
C ARG A 294 14.99 36.76 40.30
N GLY A 295 14.30 37.86 40.63
CA GLY A 295 14.59 38.61 41.86
C GLY A 295 14.48 40.12 41.72
N GLU A 296 13.33 40.68 42.12
CA GLU A 296 13.19 41.69 43.19
C GLU A 296 13.57 43.13 42.77
N LYS A 297 12.69 44.13 42.87
CA LYS A 297 12.25 44.78 44.13
C LYS A 297 10.92 45.51 43.89
N ALA A 298 9.88 45.19 44.65
CA ALA A 298 9.43 45.89 45.87
C ALA A 298 8.60 47.17 45.60
N LYS A 299 7.31 47.08 45.98
CA LYS A 299 6.45 48.20 46.42
C LYS A 299 7.13 48.92 47.60
N ALA A 300 6.93 50.19 47.96
CA ALA A 300 6.07 51.30 47.55
C ALA A 300 6.86 52.58 47.93
N GLN A 301 6.16 53.70 48.16
CA GLN A 301 6.56 54.85 49.01
C GLN A 301 7.78 54.64 49.92
#